data_AF-A0A2E4ICT0-F1
#
_entry.id   AF-A0A2E4ICT0-F1
#
_cell.length_a   1.000
_cell.length_b   1.000
_cell.length_c   1.000
_cell.angle_alpha   90.00
_cell.angle_beta   90.00
_cell.angle_gamma   90.00
#
_symmetry.space_group_name_H-M   'P 1'
#
loop_
_entity.id
_entity.type
_entity.pdbx_description
1 polymer ?
#
loop_
_entity_poly.entity_id
_entity_poly.type
_entity_poly.pdbx_seq_one_letter_code
_entity_poly.pdbx_strand_id
1 'polypeptide(L)'
;MFKAKLIENENYYKLRSKQLLLMLIPSISIGLLVNFYQIPIWLTILMIGLYIGATFLMVRNQKQISSVLGNKLIEIDLDEIRIKSNKGTENETIKLNRVEKIILKNEYSMPQETIKEVGQELTGKAKQNYVILQQDNQRRQLDFEVDSYYMINQLNKLIDSWKMKGYNIERMTEN
;
A
#
# COMPACT_ATOMS: atom_id res chain seq x y z
N MET A 1 13.78 12.18 6.79
CA MET A 1 12.47 12.41 6.17
C MET A 1 11.97 11.10 5.58
N PHE A 2 10.78 10.67 5.96
CA PHE A 2 10.04 9.58 5.33
C PHE A 2 9.12 10.18 4.27
N LYS A 3 8.95 9.50 3.14
CA LYS A 3 8.10 9.96 2.05
C LYS A 3 7.38 8.78 1.42
N ALA A 4 6.06 8.90 1.28
CA ALA A 4 5.21 7.85 0.74
C ALA A 4 4.05 8.43 -0.06
N LYS A 5 3.38 7.59 -0.86
CA LYS A 5 2.08 7.94 -1.45
C LYS A 5 1.01 7.81 -0.38
N LEU A 6 0.18 8.84 -0.24
CA LEU A 6 -0.94 8.84 0.67
C LEU A 6 -2.10 8.02 0.06
N ILE A 7 -2.69 7.14 0.85
CA ILE A 7 -3.88 6.39 0.47
C ILE A 7 -5.10 7.13 1.02
N GLU A 8 -5.85 7.80 0.16
CA GLU A 8 -7.06 8.54 0.56
C GLU A 8 -8.35 7.71 0.42
N ASN A 9 -8.28 6.60 -0.33
CA ASN A 9 -9.45 5.81 -0.67
C ASN A 9 -9.21 4.33 -0.39
N GLU A 10 -10.05 3.73 0.45
CA GLU A 10 -10.00 2.30 0.80
C GLU A 10 -10.12 1.37 -0.43
N ASN A 11 -10.72 1.85 -1.53
CA ASN A 11 -10.77 1.10 -2.78
C ASN A 11 -9.37 0.73 -3.30
N TYR A 12 -8.32 1.46 -2.90
CA TYR A 12 -6.94 1.06 -3.18
C TYR A 12 -6.66 -0.39 -2.76
N TYR A 13 -7.03 -0.79 -1.55
CA TYR A 13 -6.75 -2.15 -1.05
C TYR A 13 -7.53 -3.22 -1.83
N LYS A 14 -8.76 -2.92 -2.25
CA LYS A 14 -9.57 -3.81 -3.11
C LYS A 14 -8.95 -3.94 -4.50
N LEU A 15 -8.50 -2.84 -5.09
CA LEU A 15 -7.84 -2.82 -6.39
C LEU A 15 -6.49 -3.56 -6.35
N ARG A 16 -5.72 -3.41 -5.27
CA ARG A 16 -4.46 -4.13 -5.05
C ARG A 16 -4.68 -5.63 -4.94
N SER A 17 -5.67 -6.06 -4.14
CA SER A 17 -6.05 -7.47 -4.02
C SER A 17 -6.51 -8.05 -5.37
N LYS A 18 -7.28 -7.28 -6.15
CA LYS A 18 -7.68 -7.67 -7.51
C LYS A 18 -6.49 -7.77 -8.46
N GLN A 19 -5.49 -6.91 -8.32
CA GLN A 19 -4.26 -6.96 -9.12
C GLN A 19 -3.51 -8.27 -8.89
N LEU A 20 -3.41 -8.74 -7.65
CA LEU A 20 -2.81 -10.03 -7.30
C LEU A 20 -3.49 -11.19 -8.04
N LEU A 21 -4.82 -11.24 -7.99
CA LEU A 21 -5.58 -12.27 -8.70
C LEU A 21 -5.32 -12.24 -10.21
N LEU A 22 -5.31 -11.03 -10.80
CA LEU A 22 -5.05 -10.84 -12.22
C LEU A 22 -3.62 -11.20 -12.62
N MET A 23 -2.64 -11.11 -11.71
CA MET A 23 -1.26 -11.56 -11.95
C MET A 23 -1.12 -13.08 -11.98
N LEU A 24 -1.94 -13.82 -11.22
CA LEU A 24 -1.87 -15.29 -11.16
C LEU A 24 -2.31 -15.94 -12.48
N ILE A 25 -3.30 -15.37 -13.17
CA ILE A 25 -3.89 -15.97 -14.38
C ILE A 25 -2.84 -16.08 -15.51
N PRO A 26 -2.09 -15.03 -15.89
CA PRO A 26 -1.03 -15.13 -16.88
C PRO A 26 0.06 -16.14 -16.51
N SER A 27 0.46 -16.21 -15.24
CA SER A 27 1.49 -17.15 -14.77
C SER A 27 1.05 -18.61 -14.96
N ILE A 28 -0.21 -18.93 -14.65
CA ILE A 28 -0.78 -20.27 -14.87
C ILE A 28 -0.84 -20.55 -16.38
N SER A 29 -1.32 -19.60 -17.19
CA SER A 29 -1.39 -19.77 -18.64
C SER A 29 -0.01 -20.07 -19.24
N ILE A 30 1.04 -19.34 -18.84
CA ILE A 30 2.41 -19.58 -19.32
C ILE A 30 2.90 -20.98 -18.91
N GLY A 31 2.69 -21.36 -17.64
CA GLY A 31 3.09 -22.67 -17.13
C GLY A 31 2.42 -23.85 -17.83
N LEU A 32 1.20 -23.66 -18.34
CA LEU A 32 0.53 -24.65 -19.18
C LEU A 32 1.04 -24.61 -20.63
N LEU A 33 1.28 -23.42 -21.18
CA LEU A 33 1.74 -23.23 -22.56
C LEU A 33 3.15 -23.78 -22.83
N VAL A 34 4.02 -23.91 -21.82
CA VAL A 34 5.36 -24.52 -22.04
C VAL A 34 5.30 -26.00 -22.46
N ASN A 35 4.17 -26.68 -22.25
CA ASN A 35 3.93 -28.05 -22.71
C ASN A 35 2.98 -28.12 -23.93
N PHE A 36 2.92 -27.06 -24.74
CA PHE A 36 1.92 -26.95 -25.83
C PHE A 36 1.88 -28.12 -26.81
N TYR A 37 3.01 -28.82 -27.03
CA TYR A 37 3.05 -30.00 -27.90
C TYR A 37 2.18 -31.17 -27.42
N GLN A 38 1.90 -31.25 -26.12
CA GLN A 38 1.07 -32.29 -25.50
C GLN A 38 -0.39 -31.82 -25.33
N ILE A 39 -0.67 -30.56 -25.62
CA ILE A 39 -1.96 -29.91 -25.36
C ILE A 39 -2.76 -29.79 -26.67
N PRO A 40 -4.05 -30.18 -26.67
CA PRO A 40 -4.90 -29.95 -27.84
C PRO A 40 -4.94 -28.49 -28.28
N ILE A 41 -4.90 -28.25 -29.59
CA ILE A 41 -4.81 -26.89 -30.18
C ILE A 41 -5.93 -25.96 -29.67
N TRP A 42 -7.15 -26.48 -29.50
CA TRP A 42 -8.28 -25.68 -28.99
C TRP A 42 -8.03 -25.14 -27.57
N LEU A 43 -7.34 -25.92 -26.72
CA LEU A 43 -7.01 -25.51 -25.36
C LEU A 43 -5.87 -24.47 -25.39
N THR A 44 -4.91 -24.63 -26.30
CA THR A 44 -3.85 -23.62 -26.55
C THR A 44 -4.44 -22.27 -26.94
N ILE A 45 -5.41 -22.26 -27.87
CA ILE A 45 -6.12 -21.03 -28.28
C ILE A 45 -6.83 -20.38 -27.08
N LEU A 46 -7.53 -21.18 -26.26
CA LEU A 46 -8.19 -20.69 -25.06
C LEU A 46 -7.19 -20.05 -24.08
N MET A 47 -6.05 -20.69 -23.85
CA MET A 47 -5.01 -20.19 -22.94
C MET A 47 -4.39 -18.87 -23.41
N ILE A 48 -4.17 -18.72 -24.73
CA ILE A 48 -3.71 -17.45 -25.33
C ILE A 48 -4.77 -16.36 -25.12
N GLY A 49 -6.05 -16.68 -25.36
CA GLY A 49 -7.15 -15.74 -25.12
C GLY A 49 -7.23 -15.28 -23.66
N LEU A 50 -7.11 -16.22 -22.72
CA LEU A 50 -7.07 -15.93 -21.27
C LEU A 50 -5.87 -15.06 -20.90
N TYR A 51 -4.68 -15.36 -21.45
CA TYR A 51 -3.48 -14.58 -21.20
C TYR A 51 -3.63 -13.12 -21.66
N ILE A 52 -4.09 -12.90 -22.89
CA ILE A 52 -4.30 -11.56 -23.45
C ILE A 52 -5.38 -10.82 -22.65
N GLY A 53 -6.51 -11.49 -22.38
CA GLY A 53 -7.62 -10.91 -21.61
C GLY A 53 -7.20 -10.51 -20.19
N ALA A 54 -6.49 -11.38 -19.48
CA ALA A 54 -5.98 -11.10 -18.14
C ALA A 54 -4.98 -9.95 -18.15
N THR A 55 -4.05 -9.93 -19.11
CA THR A 55 -3.08 -8.83 -19.28
C THR A 55 -3.79 -7.49 -19.53
N PHE A 56 -4.83 -7.48 -20.37
CA PHE A 56 -5.63 -6.28 -20.62
C PHE A 56 -6.33 -5.78 -19.33
N LEU A 57 -6.97 -6.70 -18.58
CA LEU A 57 -7.61 -6.37 -17.31
C LEU A 57 -6.60 -5.89 -16.26
N MET A 58 -5.42 -6.48 -16.23
CA MET A 58 -4.31 -6.10 -15.35
C MET A 58 -3.86 -4.66 -15.62
N VAL A 59 -3.66 -4.28 -16.88
CA VAL A 59 -3.32 -2.90 -17.27
C VAL A 59 -4.44 -1.93 -16.90
N ARG A 60 -5.71 -2.31 -17.13
CA ARG A 60 -6.86 -1.48 -16.76
C ARG A 60 -6.94 -1.27 -15.24
N ASN A 61 -6.72 -2.32 -14.46
CA ASN A 61 -6.75 -2.26 -13.00
C ASN A 61 -5.56 -1.44 -12.46
N GLN A 62 -4.38 -1.57 -13.04
CA GLN A 62 -3.21 -0.75 -12.68
C GLN A 62 -3.48 0.75 -12.89
N LYS A 63 -4.15 1.14 -13.97
CA LYS A 63 -4.56 2.54 -14.19
C LYS A 63 -5.50 3.04 -13.09
N GLN A 64 -6.41 2.20 -12.60
CA GLN A 64 -7.30 2.54 -11.49
C GLN A 64 -6.51 2.73 -10.19
N ILE A 65 -5.57 1.83 -9.88
CA ILE A 65 -4.66 1.97 -8.72
C ILE A 65 -3.91 3.31 -8.79
N SER A 66 -3.29 3.61 -9.92
CA SER A 66 -2.55 4.86 -10.10
C SER A 66 -3.43 6.10 -9.93
N SER A 67 -4.71 6.03 -10.33
CA SER A 67 -5.65 7.13 -10.21
C SER A 67 -6.07 7.43 -8.76
N VAL A 68 -6.11 6.41 -7.90
CA VAL A 68 -6.47 6.55 -6.48
C VAL A 68 -5.26 6.84 -5.58
N LEU A 69 -4.07 6.38 -5.96
CA LEU A 69 -2.86 6.47 -5.14
C LEU A 69 -1.94 7.65 -5.55
N GLY A 70 -2.11 8.21 -6.74
CA GLY A 70 -1.16 9.15 -7.35
C GLY A 70 -1.40 10.63 -7.05
N ASN A 71 -2.41 11.00 -6.26
CA ASN A 71 -2.81 12.40 -6.13
C ASN A 71 -2.12 13.13 -4.98
N LYS A 72 -1.72 12.44 -3.91
CA LYS A 72 -1.07 13.05 -2.74
C LYS A 72 0.11 12.23 -2.22
N LEU A 73 1.09 12.94 -1.68
CA LEU A 73 2.25 12.38 -1.00
C LEU A 73 2.20 12.79 0.47
N ILE A 74 2.58 11.87 1.35
CA ILE A 74 2.84 12.16 2.75
C ILE A 74 4.35 12.21 2.97
N GLU A 75 4.81 13.30 3.58
CA GLU A 75 6.18 13.50 4.03
C GLU A 75 6.16 13.63 5.55
N ILE A 76 6.82 12.70 6.24
CA ILE A 76 6.89 12.69 7.70
C ILE A 76 8.31 13.11 8.08
N ASP A 77 8.39 14.15 8.90
CA ASP A 77 9.62 14.68 9.45
C ASP A 77 9.61 14.69 10.98
N LEU A 78 10.68 15.22 11.57
CA LEU A 78 10.89 15.23 13.00
C LEU A 78 9.86 16.06 13.77
N ASP A 79 9.37 17.15 13.18
CA ASP A 79 8.53 18.15 13.86
C ASP A 79 7.16 18.34 13.18
N GLU A 80 7.00 17.83 11.95
CA GLU A 80 5.80 18.03 11.14
C GLU A 80 5.52 16.85 10.21
N ILE A 81 4.25 16.67 9.87
CA ILE A 81 3.77 15.81 8.80
C ILE A 81 3.19 16.71 7.72
N ARG A 82 3.68 16.55 6.49
CA ARG A 82 3.26 17.32 5.32
C ARG A 82 2.51 16.43 4.35
N ILE A 83 1.35 16.87 3.89
CA ILE A 83 0.61 16.23 2.80
C ILE A 83 0.67 17.16 1.61
N LYS A 84 1.30 16.71 0.52
CA LYS A 84 1.50 17.48 -0.70
C LYS A 84 0.66 16.90 -1.82
N SER A 85 -0.16 17.73 -2.46
CA SER A 85 -0.85 17.36 -3.69
C SER A 85 0.11 17.39 -4.89
N ASN A 86 0.05 16.36 -5.73
CA ASN A 86 0.79 16.32 -7.01
C ASN A 86 0.14 17.23 -8.08
N LYS A 87 -1.09 17.72 -7.85
CA LYS A 87 -1.87 18.53 -8.82
C LYS A 87 -1.89 20.04 -8.51
N GLY A 88 -1.20 20.50 -7.47
CA GLY A 88 -1.07 21.92 -7.10
C GLY A 88 -1.59 22.28 -5.70
N THR A 89 -1.02 23.38 -5.18
CA THR A 89 -1.23 24.24 -3.97
C THR A 89 -1.84 23.72 -2.66
N GLU A 90 -2.53 22.58 -2.62
CA GLU A 90 -2.95 21.96 -1.37
C GLU A 90 -1.76 21.27 -0.70
N ASN A 91 -1.06 22.06 0.11
CA ASN A 91 -0.06 21.59 1.05
C ASN A 91 -0.63 21.71 2.45
N GLU A 92 -0.97 20.58 3.05
CA GLU A 92 -1.34 20.55 4.45
C GLU A 92 -0.10 20.28 5.28
N THR A 93 0.05 21.00 6.40
CA THR A 93 1.15 20.81 7.34
C THR A 93 0.60 20.63 8.74
N ILE A 94 0.85 19.46 9.33
CA ILE A 94 0.43 19.09 10.68
C ILE A 94 1.66 19.19 11.57
N LYS A 95 1.70 20.16 12.48
CA LYS A 95 2.82 20.32 13.41
C LYS A 95 2.64 19.35 14.58
N LEU A 96 3.62 18.47 14.79
CA LEU A 96 3.55 17.42 15.81
C LEU A 96 3.53 17.96 17.24
N ASN A 97 4.03 19.18 17.46
CA ASN A 97 3.94 19.85 18.76
C ASN A 97 2.51 20.26 19.17
N ARG A 98 1.54 20.22 18.23
CA ARG A 98 0.11 20.45 18.51
C ARG A 98 -0.68 19.15 18.57
N VAL A 99 -0.04 18.02 18.29
CA VAL A 99 -0.68 16.70 18.33
C VAL A 99 -0.61 16.19 19.77
N GLU A 100 -1.76 15.82 20.34
CA GLU A 100 -1.87 15.32 21.72
C GLU A 100 -1.33 13.90 21.85
N LYS A 101 -1.53 13.07 20.80
CA LYS A 101 -1.12 11.67 20.77
C LYS A 101 -0.84 11.20 19.35
N ILE A 102 0.24 10.46 19.17
CA ILE A 102 0.60 9.76 17.94
C ILE A 102 0.42 8.26 18.17
N ILE A 103 -0.52 7.64 17.47
CA ILE A 103 -0.78 6.20 17.56
C ILE A 103 -0.18 5.52 16.33
N LEU A 104 0.72 4.56 16.57
CA LEU A 104 1.50 3.87 15.56
C LEU A 104 1.14 2.38 15.58
N LYS A 105 1.30 1.71 14.43
CA LYS A 105 1.29 0.23 14.41
C LYS A 105 2.42 -0.33 15.27
N ASN A 106 2.27 -1.56 15.78
CA ASN A 106 3.38 -2.29 16.39
C ASN A 106 4.55 -2.42 15.40
N GLU A 107 4.24 -2.89 14.19
CA GLU A 107 5.21 -3.14 13.15
C GLU A 107 4.71 -2.57 11.81
N TYR A 108 5.66 -1.98 11.07
CA TYR A 108 5.47 -1.59 9.68
C TYR A 108 6.18 -2.60 8.80
N SER A 109 5.53 -3.02 7.73
CA SER A 109 6.08 -4.00 6.81
C SER A 109 5.62 -3.75 5.39
N MET A 110 6.37 -4.29 4.43
CA MET A 110 5.94 -4.25 3.04
C MET A 110 4.75 -5.20 2.87
N PRO A 111 3.78 -4.87 2.01
CA PRO A 111 2.74 -5.82 1.64
C PRO A 111 3.35 -6.95 0.80
N GLN A 112 2.76 -8.14 0.88
CA GLN A 112 3.01 -9.26 -0.03
C GLN A 112 4.44 -9.86 0.06
N GLU A 113 5.05 -9.86 1.25
CA GLU A 113 6.42 -10.41 1.44
C GLU A 113 6.45 -11.94 1.44
N THR A 114 5.32 -12.58 1.80
CA THR A 114 5.19 -14.04 1.83
C THR A 114 3.94 -14.52 1.11
N ILE A 115 3.94 -15.77 0.65
CA ILE A 115 2.76 -16.41 0.03
C ILE A 115 1.55 -16.39 0.99
N LYS A 116 1.80 -16.53 2.30
CA LYS A 116 0.76 -16.44 3.32
C LYS A 116 0.08 -15.06 3.32
N GLU A 117 0.87 -13.99 3.22
CA GLU A 117 0.35 -12.62 3.15
C GLU A 117 -0.42 -12.36 1.86
N VAL A 118 0.06 -12.88 0.72
CA VAL A 118 -0.67 -12.83 -0.55
C VAL A 118 -2.03 -13.50 -0.40
N GLY A 119 -2.08 -14.68 0.21
CA GLY A 119 -3.34 -15.38 0.50
C GLY A 119 -4.27 -14.58 1.41
N GLN A 120 -3.75 -13.99 2.49
CA GLN A 120 -4.51 -13.14 3.40
C GLN A 120 -5.10 -11.93 2.66
N GLU A 121 -4.32 -11.27 1.82
CA GLU A 121 -4.77 -10.13 1.02
C GLU A 121 -5.90 -10.50 0.05
N LEU A 122 -5.79 -11.65 -0.62
CA LEU A 122 -6.87 -12.17 -1.49
C LEU A 122 -8.18 -12.45 -0.73
N THR A 123 -8.11 -12.77 0.57
CA THR A 123 -9.30 -12.92 1.44
C THR A 123 -9.81 -11.59 2.03
N GLY A 124 -9.26 -10.46 1.62
CA GLY A 124 -9.65 -9.13 2.08
C GLY A 124 -8.89 -8.64 3.32
N LYS A 125 -7.91 -9.40 3.82
CA LYS A 125 -7.04 -9.00 4.95
C LYS A 125 -5.76 -8.36 4.43
N ALA A 126 -5.91 -7.29 3.65
CA ALA A 126 -4.80 -6.55 3.08
C ALA A 126 -3.97 -5.89 4.19
N LYS A 127 -2.64 -6.03 4.13
CA LYS A 127 -1.75 -5.33 5.06
C LYS A 127 -1.81 -3.82 4.81
N GLN A 128 -2.01 -3.05 5.88
CA GLN A 128 -2.13 -1.60 5.87
C GLN A 128 -1.02 -0.97 6.71
N ASN A 129 -0.46 0.14 6.23
CA ASN A 129 0.51 0.96 6.94
C ASN A 129 -0.09 2.35 7.14
N TYR A 130 -0.13 2.81 8.38
CA TYR A 130 -0.77 4.07 8.72
C TYR A 130 -0.18 4.68 9.99
N VAL A 131 -0.36 5.98 10.15
CA VAL A 131 -0.16 6.72 11.41
C VAL A 131 -1.47 7.39 11.78
N ILE A 132 -1.81 7.38 13.06
CA ILE A 132 -2.99 8.07 13.56
C ILE A 132 -2.56 9.22 14.45
N LEU A 133 -3.13 10.39 14.20
CA LEU A 133 -2.91 11.60 14.97
C LEU A 133 -4.19 11.93 15.73
N GLN A 134 -4.06 12.19 17.03
CA GLN A 134 -5.13 12.70 17.87
C GLN A 134 -4.84 14.15 18.22
N GLN A 135 -5.76 15.05 17.86
CA GLN A 135 -5.65 16.48 18.09
C GLN A 135 -7.06 17.07 18.21
N ASP A 136 -7.29 17.95 19.18
CA ASP A 136 -8.56 18.70 19.33
C ASP A 136 -9.78 17.76 19.41
N ASN A 137 -9.63 16.63 20.13
CA ASN A 137 -10.61 15.55 20.22
C ASN A 137 -10.99 14.89 18.87
N GLN A 138 -10.24 15.16 17.80
CA GLN A 138 -10.36 14.49 16.51
C GLN A 138 -9.28 13.43 16.33
N ARG A 139 -9.68 12.30 15.75
CA ARG A 139 -8.78 11.22 15.36
C ARG A 139 -8.65 11.20 13.85
N ARG A 140 -7.43 11.36 13.35
CA ARG A 140 -7.15 11.32 11.92
C ARG A 140 -6.16 10.21 11.59
N GLN A 141 -6.57 9.29 10.74
CA GLN A 141 -5.72 8.23 10.21
C GLN A 141 -5.14 8.64 8.86
N LEU A 142 -3.83 8.46 8.71
CA LEU A 142 -3.07 8.73 7.50
C LEU A 142 -2.48 7.42 7.00
N ASP A 143 -3.15 6.81 6.02
CA ASP A 143 -2.70 5.58 5.37
C ASP A 143 -1.68 5.90 4.27
N PHE A 144 -0.69 5.03 4.11
CA PHE A 144 0.34 5.22 3.09
C PHE A 144 0.90 3.91 2.53
N GLU A 145 1.34 3.96 1.28
CA GLU A 145 2.01 2.85 0.62
C GLU A 145 3.47 2.76 1.09
N VAL A 146 3.91 1.56 1.47
CA VAL A 146 5.31 1.23 1.78
C VAL A 146 5.82 0.27 0.71
N ASP A 147 6.76 0.74 -0.12
CA ASP A 147 7.27 -0.02 -1.27
C ASP A 147 8.69 -0.58 -1.06
N SER A 148 9.34 -0.24 0.05
CA SER A 148 10.73 -0.60 0.31
C SER A 148 11.07 -0.67 1.80
N TYR A 149 12.00 -1.57 2.17
CA TYR A 149 12.58 -1.61 3.53
C TYR A 149 13.28 -0.31 3.91
N TYR A 150 13.80 0.42 2.92
CA TYR A 150 14.38 1.74 3.15
C TYR A 150 13.35 2.70 3.76
N MET A 151 12.12 2.73 3.24
CA MET A 151 11.04 3.55 3.80
C MET A 151 10.71 3.17 5.23
N ILE A 152 10.62 1.87 5.54
CA ILE A 152 10.40 1.38 6.90
C ILE A 152 11.51 1.85 7.83
N ASN A 153 12.76 1.73 7.42
CA ASN A 153 13.91 2.18 8.20
C ASN A 153 13.90 3.70 8.44
N GLN A 154 13.50 4.49 7.44
CA GLN A 154 13.35 5.95 7.61
C GLN A 154 12.23 6.29 8.61
N LEU A 155 11.10 5.59 8.53
CA LEU A 155 9.99 5.78 9.46
C LEU A 155 10.39 5.39 10.89
N ASN A 156 11.07 4.26 11.08
CA ASN A 156 11.53 3.82 12.40
C ASN A 156 12.51 4.81 13.04
N LYS A 157 13.46 5.35 12.26
CA LYS A 157 14.38 6.41 12.74
C LYS A 157 13.63 7.66 13.21
N LEU A 158 12.57 8.04 12.51
CA LEU A 158 11.72 9.16 12.91
C LEU A 158 10.96 8.86 14.20
N ILE A 159 10.39 7.66 14.32
CA ILE A 159 9.68 7.22 15.52
C ILE A 159 10.60 7.23 16.75
N ASP A 160 11.83 6.72 16.61
CA ASP A 160 12.80 6.73 17.71
C ASP A 160 13.19 8.16 18.09
N SER A 161 13.34 9.04 17.10
CA SER A 161 13.57 10.46 17.35
C SER A 161 12.40 11.13 18.05
N TRP A 162 11.17 10.76 17.72
CA TRP A 162 9.97 11.28 18.39
C TRP A 162 9.86 10.83 19.85
N LYS A 163 10.21 9.57 20.14
CA LYS A 163 10.31 9.06 21.52
C LYS A 163 11.35 9.84 22.31
N MET A 164 12.53 10.08 21.73
CA MET A 164 13.60 10.85 22.38
C MET A 164 13.19 12.31 22.65
N LYS A 165 12.39 12.91 21.77
CA LYS A 165 11.82 14.26 21.95
C LYS A 165 10.68 14.31 22.99
N GLY A 166 10.17 13.16 23.45
CA GLY A 166 9.10 13.10 24.44
C GLY A 166 7.69 13.29 23.86
N TYR A 167 7.47 13.05 22.56
CA TYR A 167 6.10 13.01 22.03
C TYR A 167 5.32 11.86 22.64
N ASN A 168 4.03 12.07 22.88
CA ASN A 168 3.12 11.06 23.41
C ASN A 168 2.80 10.02 22.32
N ILE A 169 3.50 8.88 22.37
CA ILE A 169 3.38 7.80 21.38
C ILE A 169 2.72 6.58 22.01
N GLU A 170 1.74 6.02 21.32
CA GLU A 170 1.12 4.74 21.64
C GLU A 170 1.30 3.75 20.49
N ARG A 171 1.45 2.46 20.83
CA ARG A 171 1.50 1.36 19.87
C ARG A 171 0.18 0.59 19.91
N MET A 172 -0.43 0.38 18.74
CA MET A 172 -1.61 -0.46 18.62
C MET A 172 -1.24 -1.92 18.88
N THR A 173 -1.85 -2.53 19.89
CA THR A 173 -1.83 -3.98 20.07
C THR A 173 -2.74 -4.60 19.00
N GLU A 174 -2.15 -5.26 18.00
CA GLU A 174 -2.94 -6.06 17.04
C GLU A 174 -3.44 -7.33 17.78
N ASN A 175 -4.76 -7.52 17.80
CA ASN A 175 -5.43 -8.76 18.20
C ASN A 175 -5.53 -9.73 17.02
#